data_AF-A0AAD3ZKA2-F1
#
_entry.id   AF-A0AAD3ZKA2-F1
#
_cell.length_a   1.000
_cell.length_b   1.000
_cell.length_c   1.000
_cell.angle_alpha   90.00
_cell.angle_beta   90.00
_cell.angle_gamma   90.00
#
_symmetry.space_group_name_H-M   'P 1'
#
loop_
_entity.id
_entity.type
_entity.pdbx_description
1 polymer ?
#
loop_
_entity_poly.entity_id
_entity_poly.type
_entity_poly.pdbx_seq_one_letter_code
_entity_poly.pdbx_strand_id
1 'polypeptide(L)'
;MPERTEVHDAGPVGSRDSEGQLSRFCRAGRLAGTRANIEAAAFLKEALESEGYDAHILVDRSFARVPAAWGLGFLAFTIASRLLTGQHSPLIAGALLLGPLLKAAMSIHQGTPLAVFGVRRAKAAEGETPSPAVILGAHFDTVSLPFQGSFLAASLVAVILMAGVLAVAELISPWLAMVIAGAAGFFLYGNASPGGDDNASGVFAVLECAKRLRSAENVNVVPVFFNFEEMGLFGSLAFTRRFLGKLGSGIPGTNLDPGRAFMVNFDCVGRGKRIYISGDKGLCEMILNTSAAKALGVSKTWSYPSDHLMFRRPWKAVSFARADRYWMLDLSWIHSAADVPEKVNLDYVREVADIALELVGSITKM
;
A
#
# COMPACT_ATOMS: atom_id res chain seq x y z
N MET A 1 -8.86 34.82 -41.21
CA MET A 1 -9.00 34.86 -39.73
C MET A 1 -8.26 33.65 -39.20
N PRO A 2 -7.15 33.79 -38.47
CA PRO A 2 -6.49 32.65 -37.86
C PRO A 2 -7.17 32.31 -36.53
N GLU A 3 -7.50 31.02 -36.35
CA GLU A 3 -7.99 30.45 -35.11
C GLU A 3 -7.00 30.72 -33.97
N ARG A 4 -7.50 31.36 -32.91
CA ARG A 4 -6.80 31.44 -31.63
C ARG A 4 -6.78 30.05 -31.01
N THR A 5 -5.63 29.41 -31.05
CA THR A 5 -5.29 28.32 -30.14
C THR A 5 -5.31 28.87 -28.72
N GLU A 6 -6.34 28.51 -27.95
CA GLU A 6 -6.38 28.73 -26.52
C GLU A 6 -5.29 27.87 -25.86
N VAL A 7 -4.20 28.52 -25.52
CA VAL A 7 -3.17 27.96 -24.63
C VAL A 7 -3.79 27.97 -23.23
N HIS A 8 -4.22 26.80 -22.77
CA HIS A 8 -4.56 26.61 -21.37
C HIS A 8 -3.30 26.82 -20.52
N ASP A 9 -3.28 27.97 -19.85
CA ASP A 9 -2.28 28.38 -18.90
C ASP A 9 -2.33 27.42 -17.69
N ALA A 10 -1.41 26.46 -17.66
CA ALA A 10 -1.20 25.56 -16.54
C ALA A 10 -0.49 26.33 -15.42
N GLY A 11 -1.27 27.06 -14.64
CA GLY A 11 -0.78 27.77 -13.46
C GLY A 11 -0.08 26.86 -12.44
N PRO A 12 0.75 27.41 -11.56
CA PRO A 12 1.59 26.64 -10.64
C PRO A 12 0.75 25.78 -9.68
N VAL A 13 1.14 24.51 -9.56
CA VAL A 13 0.51 23.39 -8.82
C VAL A 13 0.66 23.54 -7.29
N GLY A 14 0.42 24.75 -6.77
CA GLY A 14 0.59 25.10 -5.36
C GLY A 14 -0.74 25.28 -4.64
N SER A 15 -1.12 24.28 -3.85
CA SER A 15 -1.96 24.35 -2.63
C SER A 15 -3.47 24.61 -2.66
N ARG A 16 -4.18 24.79 -3.78
CA ARG A 16 -5.62 25.17 -3.72
C ARG A 16 -6.67 24.09 -3.94
N ASP A 17 -6.31 22.85 -4.26
CA ASP A 17 -7.32 21.83 -4.55
C ASP A 17 -6.88 20.39 -4.19
N SER A 18 -6.62 20.14 -2.90
CA SER A 18 -6.32 18.78 -2.42
C SER A 18 -7.50 17.82 -2.64
N GLU A 19 -8.73 18.30 -2.59
CA GLU A 19 -9.94 17.50 -2.83
C GLU A 19 -10.05 17.08 -4.30
N GLY A 20 -9.81 17.99 -5.25
CA GLY A 20 -9.79 17.67 -6.67
C GLY A 20 -8.55 16.89 -7.10
N GLN A 21 -7.41 17.03 -6.40
CA GLN A 21 -6.28 16.11 -6.57
C GLN A 21 -6.65 14.69 -6.11
N LEU A 22 -7.25 14.55 -4.92
CA LEU A 22 -7.71 13.25 -4.41
C LEU A 22 -8.72 12.61 -5.36
N SER A 23 -9.71 13.38 -5.80
CA SER A 23 -10.75 12.92 -6.72
C SER A 23 -10.17 12.47 -8.06
N ARG A 24 -9.19 13.21 -8.61
CA ARG A 24 -8.48 12.80 -9.83
C ARG A 24 -7.66 11.53 -9.62
N PHE A 25 -6.98 11.41 -8.49
CA PHE A 25 -6.20 10.22 -8.13
C PHE A 25 -7.07 8.96 -7.98
N CYS A 26 -8.33 9.13 -7.57
CA CYS A 26 -9.32 8.05 -7.42
C CYS A 26 -10.21 7.83 -8.65
N ARG A 27 -10.11 8.66 -9.70
CA ARG A 27 -11.06 8.65 -10.83
C ARG A 27 -11.12 7.30 -11.55
N ALA A 28 -9.98 6.65 -11.70
CA ALA A 28 -9.88 5.28 -12.18
C ALA A 28 -9.15 4.51 -11.08
N GLY A 29 -9.79 3.49 -10.51
CA GLY A 29 -9.15 2.66 -9.49
C GLY A 29 -7.79 2.16 -9.98
N ARG A 30 -6.80 2.15 -9.09
CA ARG A 30 -5.38 2.05 -9.41
C ARG A 30 -4.89 0.61 -9.33
N LEU A 31 -5.64 -0.32 -9.91
CA LEU A 31 -5.31 -1.74 -9.87
C LEU A 31 -3.92 -1.99 -10.48
N ALA A 32 -3.07 -2.72 -9.77
CA ALA A 32 -1.68 -2.92 -10.14
C ALA A 32 -1.50 -3.47 -11.57
N GLY A 33 -0.67 -2.80 -12.37
CA GLY A 33 -0.42 -3.14 -13.77
C GLY A 33 -1.40 -2.56 -14.78
N THR A 34 -2.42 -1.82 -14.35
CA THR A 34 -3.28 -1.06 -15.26
C THR A 34 -2.64 0.27 -15.64
N ARG A 35 -3.17 0.91 -16.69
CA ARG A 35 -2.78 2.27 -17.09
C ARG A 35 -2.99 3.29 -15.96
N ALA A 36 -4.11 3.21 -15.24
CA ALA A 36 -4.40 4.10 -14.12
C ALA A 36 -3.37 3.97 -12.98
N ASN A 37 -2.90 2.75 -12.71
CA ASN A 37 -1.84 2.52 -11.72
C ASN A 37 -0.48 3.12 -12.16
N ILE A 38 -0.14 3.02 -13.44
CA ILE A 38 1.08 3.63 -13.99
C ILE A 38 0.98 5.17 -13.95
N GLU A 39 -0.17 5.72 -14.30
CA GLU A 39 -0.44 7.16 -14.21
C GLU A 39 -0.40 7.66 -12.76
N ALA A 40 -0.92 6.88 -11.80
CA ALA A 40 -0.81 7.17 -10.38
C ALA A 40 0.65 7.19 -9.91
N ALA A 41 1.49 6.23 -10.34
CA ALA A 41 2.91 6.24 -10.02
C ALA A 41 3.63 7.48 -10.57
N ALA A 42 3.30 7.90 -11.80
CA ALA A 42 3.84 9.12 -12.39
C ALA A 42 3.42 10.38 -11.61
N PHE A 43 2.13 10.48 -11.25
CA PHE A 43 1.60 11.55 -10.41
C PHE A 43 2.35 11.66 -9.07
N LEU A 44 2.60 10.53 -8.41
CA LEU A 44 3.30 10.51 -7.12
C LEU A 44 4.75 10.95 -7.25
N LYS A 45 5.43 10.55 -8.34
CA LYS A 45 6.79 11.00 -8.62
C LYS A 45 6.82 12.52 -8.80
N GLU A 46 5.93 13.06 -9.64
CA GLU A 46 5.83 14.51 -9.88
C GLU A 46 5.50 15.29 -8.60
N ALA A 47 4.57 14.78 -7.78
CA ALA A 47 4.22 15.39 -6.51
C ALA A 47 5.42 15.48 -5.57
N LEU A 48 6.24 14.42 -5.47
CA LEU A 48 7.46 14.43 -4.68
C LEU A 48 8.51 15.40 -5.22
N GLU A 49 8.73 15.43 -6.53
CA GLU A 49 9.67 16.36 -7.18
C GLU A 49 9.25 17.82 -6.96
N SER A 50 7.94 18.11 -7.01
CA SER A 50 7.40 19.45 -6.75
C SER A 50 7.66 19.94 -5.32
N GLU A 51 7.84 19.02 -4.37
CA GLU A 51 8.21 19.31 -2.98
C GLU A 51 9.72 19.25 -2.73
N GLY A 52 10.53 19.10 -3.79
CA GLY A 52 11.99 19.15 -3.74
C GLY A 52 12.68 17.84 -3.34
N TYR A 53 11.97 16.71 -3.42
CA TYR A 53 12.56 15.39 -3.18
C TYR A 53 13.25 14.86 -4.45
N ASP A 54 14.36 14.14 -4.28
CA ASP A 54 14.93 13.32 -5.35
C ASP A 54 14.06 12.06 -5.50
N ALA A 55 13.18 12.04 -6.50
CA ALA A 55 12.12 11.03 -6.64
C ALA A 55 12.47 9.93 -7.64
N HIS A 56 12.17 8.69 -7.24
CA HIS A 56 12.56 7.46 -7.90
C HIS A 56 11.34 6.54 -8.08
N ILE A 57 11.33 5.78 -9.16
CA ILE A 57 10.38 4.69 -9.37
C ILE A 57 11.17 3.37 -9.31
N LEU A 58 10.79 2.50 -8.38
CA LEU A 58 11.37 1.16 -8.27
C LEU A 58 10.68 0.24 -9.28
N VAL A 59 11.41 -0.17 -10.31
CA VAL A 59 11.01 -1.25 -11.22
C VAL A 59 12.03 -2.37 -11.12
N ASP A 60 11.58 -3.58 -10.76
CA ASP A 60 12.42 -4.78 -10.75
C ASP A 60 11.68 -5.95 -11.39
N ARG A 61 11.93 -6.16 -12.70
CA ARG A 61 11.32 -7.25 -13.47
C ARG A 61 11.72 -8.63 -12.95
N SER A 62 12.88 -8.75 -12.29
CA SER A 62 13.33 -10.02 -11.73
C SER A 62 12.52 -10.43 -10.51
N PHE A 63 11.92 -9.45 -9.82
CA PHE A 63 11.05 -9.69 -8.67
C PHE A 63 9.80 -10.49 -9.03
N ALA A 64 9.38 -10.52 -10.31
CA ALA A 64 8.29 -11.37 -10.81
C ALA A 64 8.46 -12.86 -10.47
N ARG A 65 9.69 -13.32 -10.25
CA ARG A 65 9.99 -14.69 -9.80
C ARG A 65 9.39 -15.01 -8.44
N VAL A 66 9.19 -14.02 -7.57
CA VAL A 66 8.66 -14.21 -6.21
C VAL A 66 7.18 -14.64 -6.24
N PRO A 67 6.23 -13.86 -6.78
CA PRO A 67 4.85 -14.29 -6.89
C PRO A 67 4.69 -15.55 -7.76
N ALA A 68 5.49 -15.70 -8.83
CA ALA A 68 5.47 -16.91 -9.64
C ALA A 68 5.88 -18.16 -8.84
N ALA A 69 6.97 -18.08 -8.06
CA ALA A 69 7.42 -19.18 -7.23
C ALA A 69 6.41 -19.52 -6.12
N TRP A 70 5.75 -18.51 -5.53
CA TRP A 70 4.67 -18.73 -4.57
C TRP A 70 3.49 -19.45 -5.22
N GLY A 71 3.05 -19.01 -6.41
CA GLY A 71 1.98 -19.66 -7.15
C GLY A 71 2.28 -21.12 -7.48
N LEU A 72 3.49 -21.40 -7.98
CA LEU A 72 3.95 -22.77 -8.24
C LEU A 72 4.05 -23.61 -6.95
N GLY A 73 4.53 -23.01 -5.85
CA GLY A 73 4.60 -23.67 -4.54
C GLY A 73 3.23 -24.05 -4.00
N PHE A 74 2.24 -23.15 -4.08
CA PHE A 74 0.86 -23.44 -3.71
C PHE A 74 0.25 -24.53 -4.60
N LEU A 75 0.48 -24.48 -5.91
CA LEU A 75 0.02 -25.52 -6.83
C LEU A 75 0.63 -26.89 -6.47
N ALA A 76 1.94 -26.96 -6.25
CA ALA A 76 2.61 -28.20 -5.85
C ALA A 76 2.06 -28.74 -4.51
N PHE A 77 1.85 -27.87 -3.52
CA PHE A 77 1.26 -28.23 -2.23
C PHE A 77 -0.14 -28.82 -2.40
N THR A 78 -0.98 -28.19 -3.22
CA THR A 78 -2.36 -28.65 -3.42
C THR A 78 -2.46 -29.95 -4.22
N ILE A 79 -1.55 -30.17 -5.18
CA ILE A 79 -1.39 -31.47 -5.85
C ILE A 79 -0.98 -32.54 -4.84
N ALA A 80 0.03 -32.28 -4.00
CA ALA A 80 0.47 -33.22 -2.98
C ALA A 80 -0.66 -33.55 -1.98
N SER A 81 -1.40 -32.53 -1.53
CA SER A 81 -2.58 -32.71 -0.68
C SER A 81 -3.64 -33.59 -1.34
N ARG A 82 -3.90 -33.40 -2.65
CA ARG A 82 -4.82 -34.25 -3.41
C ARG A 82 -4.35 -35.71 -3.48
N LEU A 83 -3.06 -35.93 -3.71
CA LEU A 83 -2.49 -37.28 -3.79
C LEU A 83 -2.57 -38.00 -2.44
N LEU A 84 -2.39 -37.28 -1.33
CA LEU A 84 -2.43 -37.85 0.02
C LEU A 84 -3.85 -38.11 0.53
N THR A 85 -4.81 -37.21 0.23
CA THR A 85 -6.13 -37.22 0.88
C THR A 85 -7.27 -37.72 0.00
N GLY A 86 -7.06 -37.81 -1.32
CA GLY A 86 -8.17 -38.07 -2.25
C GLY A 86 -9.02 -36.83 -2.58
N GLN A 87 -8.86 -35.71 -1.85
CA GLN A 87 -9.78 -34.56 -1.93
C GLN A 87 -9.39 -33.57 -3.01
N HIS A 88 -10.36 -33.15 -3.83
CA HIS A 88 -10.16 -32.18 -4.92
C HIS A 88 -10.25 -30.71 -4.47
N SER A 89 -10.81 -30.43 -3.30
CA SER A 89 -10.98 -29.06 -2.78
C SER A 89 -9.67 -28.28 -2.64
N PRO A 90 -8.52 -28.86 -2.19
CA PRO A 90 -7.26 -28.12 -2.13
C PRO A 90 -6.78 -27.69 -3.52
N LEU A 91 -6.94 -28.56 -4.53
CA LEU A 91 -6.51 -28.32 -5.90
C LEU A 91 -7.28 -27.15 -6.54
N ILE A 92 -8.59 -27.08 -6.28
CA ILE A 92 -9.46 -25.98 -6.73
C ILE A 92 -9.07 -24.67 -6.05
N ALA A 93 -8.84 -24.68 -4.74
CA ALA A 93 -8.36 -23.51 -4.00
C ALA A 93 -6.98 -23.04 -4.51
N GLY A 94 -6.06 -23.97 -4.80
CA GLY A 94 -4.76 -23.68 -5.38
C GLY A 94 -4.85 -23.02 -6.75
N ALA A 95 -5.74 -23.52 -7.62
CA ALA A 95 -5.98 -22.94 -8.94
C ALA A 95 -6.54 -21.51 -8.87
N LEU A 96 -7.43 -21.22 -7.92
CA LEU A 96 -7.97 -19.88 -7.70
C LEU A 96 -6.90 -18.88 -7.25
N LEU A 97 -5.97 -19.28 -6.38
CA LEU A 97 -4.88 -18.43 -5.91
C LEU A 97 -3.76 -18.26 -6.94
N LEU A 98 -3.61 -19.21 -7.87
CA LEU A 98 -2.60 -19.14 -8.92
C LEU A 98 -2.85 -17.97 -9.89
N GLY A 99 -4.10 -17.70 -10.23
CA GLY A 99 -4.47 -16.62 -11.16
C GLY A 99 -3.94 -15.24 -10.74
N PRO A 100 -4.25 -14.74 -9.53
CA PRO A 100 -3.75 -13.46 -9.03
C PRO A 100 -2.23 -13.40 -8.94
N LEU A 101 -1.57 -14.48 -8.51
CA LEU A 101 -0.11 -14.54 -8.40
C LEU A 101 0.57 -14.51 -9.78
N LEU A 102 0.02 -15.21 -10.76
CA LEU A 102 0.50 -15.14 -12.14
C LEU A 102 0.26 -13.75 -12.74
N LYS A 103 -0.90 -13.13 -12.48
CA LYS A 103 -1.19 -11.76 -12.91
C LYS A 103 -0.21 -10.76 -12.31
N ALA A 104 0.08 -10.85 -11.01
CA ALA A 104 1.10 -10.03 -10.36
C ALA A 104 2.49 -10.25 -10.99
N ALA A 105 2.89 -11.50 -11.18
CA ALA A 105 4.16 -11.85 -11.81
C ALA A 105 4.28 -11.27 -13.24
N MET A 106 3.23 -11.40 -14.05
CA MET A 106 3.17 -10.86 -15.40
C MET A 106 3.28 -9.34 -15.40
N SER A 107 2.50 -8.64 -14.55
CA SER A 107 2.54 -7.18 -14.41
C SER A 107 3.94 -6.70 -14.00
N ILE A 108 4.54 -7.32 -12.98
CA ILE A 108 5.90 -6.97 -12.52
C ILE A 108 6.92 -7.22 -13.64
N HIS A 109 6.81 -8.34 -14.36
CA HIS A 109 7.69 -8.66 -15.48
C HIS A 109 7.59 -7.65 -16.63
N GLN A 110 6.38 -7.13 -16.88
CA GLN A 110 6.12 -6.08 -17.86
C GLN A 110 6.66 -4.69 -17.44
N GLY A 111 7.09 -4.56 -16.19
CA GLY A 111 7.71 -3.34 -15.67
C GLY A 111 6.76 -2.43 -14.90
N THR A 112 5.64 -2.96 -14.39
CA THR A 112 4.81 -2.21 -13.44
C THR A 112 5.65 -1.78 -12.24
N PRO A 113 5.55 -0.51 -11.80
CA PRO A 113 6.23 -0.02 -10.61
C PRO A 113 5.96 -0.89 -9.39
N LEU A 114 6.97 -1.17 -8.57
CA LEU A 114 6.82 -1.82 -7.27
C LEU A 114 6.70 -0.81 -6.14
N ALA A 115 7.31 0.36 -6.31
CA ALA A 115 7.16 1.50 -5.40
C ALA A 115 7.53 2.81 -6.12
N VAL A 116 7.04 3.93 -5.60
CA VAL A 116 7.52 5.28 -5.89
C VAL A 116 8.07 5.86 -4.58
N PHE A 117 9.24 6.46 -4.58
CA PHE A 117 9.80 7.02 -3.36
C PHE A 117 10.59 8.29 -3.61
N GLY A 118 10.66 9.15 -2.60
CA GLY A 118 11.45 10.37 -2.60
C GLY A 118 12.57 10.28 -1.59
N VAL A 119 13.63 11.04 -1.82
CA VAL A 119 14.73 11.17 -0.88
C VAL A 119 15.01 12.65 -0.62
N ARG A 120 14.86 13.05 0.63
CA ARG A 120 15.35 14.35 1.12
C ARG A 120 16.34 14.13 2.25
N ARG A 121 17.57 14.57 2.02
CA ARG A 121 18.69 14.36 2.93
C ARG A 121 18.70 15.41 4.04
N ALA A 122 19.12 15.02 5.22
CA ALA A 122 19.55 15.97 6.23
C ALA A 122 20.76 16.76 5.72
N LYS A 123 20.91 18.00 6.16
CA LYS A 123 22.18 18.73 6.03
C LYS A 123 23.11 18.17 7.11
N ALA A 124 23.82 17.10 6.80
CA ALA A 124 24.82 16.56 7.70
C ALA A 124 26.00 17.55 7.83
N ALA A 125 26.48 17.78 9.05
CA ALA A 125 27.81 18.34 9.24
C ALA A 125 28.85 17.28 8.84
N GLU A 126 29.91 17.68 8.13
CA GLU A 126 30.96 16.76 7.70
C GLU A 126 31.57 16.02 8.91
N GLY A 127 31.61 14.68 8.86
CA GLY A 127 32.25 13.84 9.87
C GLY A 127 31.35 13.34 11.02
N GLU A 128 30.05 13.65 11.04
CA GLU A 128 29.14 13.23 12.11
C GLU A 128 28.43 11.88 11.85
N THR A 129 27.88 11.31 12.94
CA THR A 129 27.02 10.12 12.90
C THR A 129 25.87 10.27 11.90
N PRO A 130 25.39 9.19 11.25
CA PRO A 130 24.26 9.27 10.32
C PRO A 130 23.06 9.95 10.97
N SER A 131 22.54 11.00 10.32
CA SER A 131 21.33 11.68 10.77
C SER A 131 20.17 10.67 10.86
N PRO A 132 19.27 10.82 11.84
CA PRO A 132 18.11 9.94 11.96
C PRO A 132 17.28 9.96 10.67
N ALA A 133 16.52 8.91 10.42
CA ALA A 133 15.69 8.79 9.23
C ALA A 133 14.24 8.48 9.58
N VAL A 134 13.32 9.06 8.83
CA VAL A 134 11.91 8.69 8.82
C VAL A 134 11.52 8.23 7.42
N ILE A 135 10.93 7.04 7.35
CA ILE A 135 10.32 6.46 6.16
C ILE A 135 8.81 6.62 6.32
N LEU A 136 8.16 7.37 5.43
CA LEU A 136 6.72 7.62 5.46
C LEU A 136 6.07 6.77 4.38
N GLY A 137 5.31 5.75 4.76
CA GLY A 137 4.76 4.75 3.86
C GLY A 137 3.25 4.86 3.66
N ALA A 138 2.79 4.54 2.46
CA ALA A 138 1.40 4.17 2.15
C ALA A 138 1.42 3.30 0.90
N HIS A 139 0.39 2.49 0.65
CA HIS A 139 0.23 1.87 -0.67
C HIS A 139 -0.66 2.71 -1.57
N PHE A 140 -0.46 2.62 -2.88
CA PHE A 140 -1.22 3.39 -3.86
C PHE A 140 -2.04 2.54 -4.83
N ASP A 141 -1.85 1.21 -4.85
CA ASP A 141 -2.79 0.33 -5.53
C ASP A 141 -4.16 0.30 -4.85
N THR A 142 -5.12 -0.23 -5.58
CA THR A 142 -6.46 -0.50 -5.10
C THR A 142 -6.76 -1.98 -5.27
N VAL A 143 -7.53 -2.54 -4.33
CA VAL A 143 -8.05 -3.89 -4.48
C VAL A 143 -8.84 -4.08 -5.78
N SER A 144 -8.77 -5.29 -6.31
CA SER A 144 -9.70 -5.75 -7.32
C SER A 144 -10.97 -6.29 -6.67
N LEU A 145 -12.12 -5.74 -7.06
CA LEU A 145 -13.44 -6.19 -6.68
C LEU A 145 -13.96 -7.22 -7.70
N PRO A 146 -14.12 -8.49 -7.34
CA PRO A 146 -14.80 -9.46 -8.20
C PRO A 146 -16.30 -9.15 -8.31
N PHE A 147 -16.89 -8.58 -7.25
CA PHE A 147 -18.30 -8.21 -7.18
C PHE A 147 -18.44 -6.90 -6.39
N GLN A 148 -19.38 -6.02 -6.79
CA GLN A 148 -19.70 -4.81 -6.03
C GLN A 148 -20.58 -5.18 -4.83
N GLY A 149 -20.15 -4.87 -3.59
CA GLY A 149 -20.89 -5.16 -2.36
C GLY A 149 -20.05 -4.98 -1.10
N SER A 150 -20.62 -5.24 0.08
CA SER A 150 -19.86 -5.29 1.34
C SER A 150 -18.91 -6.48 1.37
N PHE A 151 -17.82 -6.42 2.15
CA PHE A 151 -16.89 -7.55 2.34
C PHE A 151 -17.62 -8.87 2.69
N LEU A 152 -18.66 -8.80 3.53
CA LEU A 152 -19.48 -9.96 3.88
C LEU A 152 -20.25 -10.51 2.67
N ALA A 153 -20.85 -9.65 1.85
CA ALA A 153 -21.57 -10.06 0.64
C ALA A 153 -20.61 -10.62 -0.42
N ALA A 154 -19.46 -9.99 -0.63
CA ALA A 154 -18.42 -10.48 -1.53
C ALA A 154 -17.87 -11.84 -1.06
N SER A 155 -17.63 -12.00 0.25
CA SER A 155 -17.22 -13.26 0.85
C SER A 155 -18.28 -14.35 0.69
N LEU A 156 -19.57 -14.01 0.87
CA LEU A 156 -20.67 -14.95 0.67
C LEU A 156 -20.78 -15.37 -0.80
N VAL A 157 -20.66 -14.42 -1.74
CA VAL A 157 -20.64 -14.73 -3.18
C VAL A 157 -19.44 -15.60 -3.53
N ALA A 158 -18.26 -15.31 -2.98
CA ALA A 158 -17.07 -16.15 -3.17
C ALA A 158 -17.28 -17.57 -2.61
N VAL A 159 -17.93 -17.72 -1.46
CA VAL A 159 -18.28 -19.03 -0.87
C VAL A 159 -19.31 -19.76 -1.74
N ILE A 160 -20.35 -19.08 -2.23
CA ILE A 160 -21.36 -19.68 -3.11
C ILE A 160 -20.73 -20.10 -4.44
N LEU A 161 -19.87 -19.24 -5.02
CA LEU A 161 -19.10 -19.55 -6.22
C LEU A 161 -18.19 -20.76 -5.96
N MET A 162 -17.48 -20.79 -4.84
CA MET A 162 -16.63 -21.91 -4.45
C MET A 162 -17.44 -23.20 -4.30
N ALA A 163 -18.58 -23.14 -3.61
CA ALA A 163 -19.49 -24.27 -3.44
C ALA A 163 -20.05 -24.74 -4.80
N GLY A 164 -20.39 -23.82 -5.69
CA GLY A 164 -20.83 -24.13 -7.05
C GLY A 164 -19.73 -24.77 -7.90
N VAL A 165 -18.50 -24.26 -7.83
CA VAL A 165 -17.33 -24.86 -8.51
C VAL A 165 -17.03 -26.24 -7.95
N LEU A 166 -17.13 -26.44 -6.63
CA LEU A 166 -16.98 -27.74 -5.98
C LEU A 166 -18.09 -28.71 -6.40
N ALA A 167 -19.34 -28.26 -6.46
CA ALA A 167 -20.46 -29.07 -6.94
C ALA A 167 -20.29 -29.46 -8.43
N VAL A 168 -19.81 -28.55 -9.28
CA VAL A 168 -19.44 -28.86 -10.68
C VAL A 168 -18.28 -29.86 -10.75
N ALA A 169 -17.29 -29.75 -9.85
CA ALA A 169 -16.18 -30.68 -9.75
C ALA A 169 -16.65 -32.10 -9.43
N GLU A 170 -17.63 -32.23 -8.53
CA GLU A 170 -18.23 -33.51 -8.14
C GLU A 170 -19.17 -34.07 -9.21
N LEU A 171 -19.91 -33.22 -9.93
CA LEU A 171 -20.95 -33.65 -10.87
C LEU A 171 -20.42 -33.94 -12.29
N ILE A 172 -19.41 -33.20 -12.75
CA ILE A 172 -18.99 -33.21 -14.17
C ILE A 172 -17.55 -33.67 -14.33
N SER A 173 -16.59 -32.92 -13.77
CA SER A 173 -15.16 -33.26 -13.84
C SER A 173 -14.33 -32.36 -12.93
N PRO A 174 -13.51 -32.93 -12.03
CA PRO A 174 -12.58 -32.16 -11.21
C PRO A 174 -11.55 -31.35 -12.02
N TRP A 175 -11.18 -31.86 -13.20
CA TRP A 175 -10.25 -31.16 -14.09
C TRP A 175 -10.89 -29.94 -14.75
N LEU A 176 -12.16 -30.05 -15.15
CA LEU A 176 -12.90 -28.92 -15.70
C LEU A 176 -13.13 -27.84 -14.63
N ALA A 177 -13.47 -28.23 -13.40
CA ALA A 177 -13.60 -27.31 -12.29
C ALA A 177 -12.29 -26.58 -11.97
N MET A 178 -11.14 -27.26 -12.06
CA MET A 178 -9.82 -26.63 -11.92
C MET A 178 -9.55 -25.59 -13.00
N VAL A 179 -9.89 -25.87 -14.27
CA VAL A 179 -9.72 -24.91 -15.37
C VAL A 179 -10.64 -23.70 -15.18
N ILE A 180 -11.92 -23.92 -14.84
CA ILE A 180 -12.87 -22.84 -14.54
C ILE A 180 -12.40 -22.01 -13.34
N ALA A 181 -11.91 -22.65 -12.28
CA ALA A 181 -11.34 -22.00 -11.11
C ALA A 181 -10.12 -21.13 -11.46
N GLY A 182 -9.18 -21.65 -12.25
CA GLY A 182 -8.02 -20.87 -12.71
C GLY A 182 -8.43 -19.67 -13.58
N ALA A 183 -9.35 -19.89 -14.52
CA ALA A 183 -9.89 -18.82 -15.36
C ALA A 183 -10.65 -17.78 -14.52
N ALA A 184 -11.48 -18.21 -13.57
CA ALA A 184 -12.20 -17.33 -12.66
C ALA A 184 -11.24 -16.52 -11.79
N GLY A 185 -10.22 -17.14 -11.19
CA GLY A 185 -9.18 -16.43 -10.44
C GLY A 185 -8.39 -15.42 -11.29
N PHE A 186 -8.31 -15.62 -12.61
CA PHE A 186 -7.67 -14.69 -13.53
C PHE A 186 -8.61 -13.54 -13.95
N PHE A 187 -9.88 -13.83 -14.26
CA PHE A 187 -10.84 -12.88 -14.84
C PHE A 187 -11.75 -12.18 -13.82
N LEU A 188 -12.00 -12.77 -12.65
CA LEU A 188 -12.71 -12.09 -11.54
C LEU A 188 -11.88 -10.94 -10.97
N TYR A 189 -10.61 -10.82 -11.36
CA TYR A 189 -9.76 -9.69 -11.03
C TYR A 189 -9.81 -8.65 -12.15
N GLY A 190 -10.65 -7.62 -12.04
CA GLY A 190 -10.79 -6.62 -13.10
C GLY A 190 -11.45 -5.29 -12.73
N ASN A 191 -12.43 -5.26 -11.82
CA ASN A 191 -13.01 -4.00 -11.38
C ASN A 191 -12.21 -3.44 -10.22
N ALA A 192 -11.68 -2.23 -10.35
CA ALA A 192 -10.94 -1.60 -9.28
C ALA A 192 -11.90 -0.84 -8.33
N SER A 193 -11.70 -0.98 -7.02
CA SER A 193 -12.24 0.01 -6.08
C SER A 193 -11.70 1.40 -6.45
N PRO A 194 -12.47 2.50 -6.30
CA PRO A 194 -11.90 3.85 -6.44
C PRO A 194 -10.77 4.09 -5.44
N GLY A 195 -10.82 3.42 -4.29
CA GLY A 195 -9.76 3.38 -3.29
C GLY A 195 -9.55 4.74 -2.62
N GLY A 196 -10.64 5.37 -2.19
CA GLY A 196 -10.61 6.68 -1.53
C GLY A 196 -9.89 6.59 -0.18
N ASP A 197 -10.46 5.84 0.75
CA ASP A 197 -9.84 5.59 2.05
C ASP A 197 -8.72 4.55 1.93
N ASP A 198 -8.89 3.56 1.04
CA ASP A 198 -8.00 2.42 0.81
C ASP A 198 -7.35 2.45 -0.60
N ASN A 199 -6.23 3.14 -0.79
CA ASN A 199 -5.50 3.90 0.23
C ASN A 199 -5.04 5.28 -0.24
N ALA A 200 -5.91 5.99 -0.99
CA ALA A 200 -5.59 7.38 -1.34
C ALA A 200 -5.50 8.28 -0.10
N SER A 201 -6.22 7.97 0.98
CA SER A 201 -6.10 8.69 2.26
C SER A 201 -4.67 8.61 2.84
N GLY A 202 -4.07 7.42 2.86
CA GLY A 202 -2.69 7.22 3.32
C GLY A 202 -1.67 7.88 2.40
N VAL A 203 -1.88 7.79 1.07
CA VAL A 203 -1.05 8.50 0.08
C VAL A 203 -1.03 10.00 0.38
N PHE A 204 -2.18 10.61 0.60
CA PHE A 204 -2.27 12.04 0.88
C PHE A 204 -1.71 12.41 2.27
N ALA A 205 -1.74 11.49 3.25
CA ALA A 205 -1.06 11.68 4.53
C ALA A 205 0.46 11.74 4.36
N VAL A 206 1.04 10.85 3.54
CA VAL A 206 2.47 10.87 3.19
C VAL A 206 2.83 12.15 2.45
N LEU A 207 2.04 12.58 1.46
CA LEU A 207 2.28 13.82 0.71
C LEU A 207 2.21 15.05 1.62
N GLU A 208 1.24 15.11 2.55
CA GLU A 208 1.12 16.22 3.50
C GLU A 208 2.32 16.24 4.47
N CYS A 209 2.76 15.08 4.96
CA CYS A 209 4.00 14.97 5.73
C CYS A 209 5.22 15.43 4.91
N ALA A 210 5.35 14.97 3.66
CA ALA A 210 6.49 15.28 2.79
C ALA A 210 6.60 16.78 2.52
N LYS A 211 5.48 17.44 2.21
CA LYS A 211 5.38 18.88 2.03
C LYS A 211 5.80 19.65 3.28
N ARG A 212 5.28 19.28 4.45
CA ARG A 212 5.60 19.96 5.73
C ARG A 212 7.02 19.70 6.21
N LEU A 213 7.55 18.53 5.86
CA LEU A 213 8.94 18.15 6.07
C LEU A 213 9.79 18.47 4.85
N ARG A 214 9.51 19.43 3.98
CA ARG A 214 10.48 19.74 2.90
C ARG A 214 11.70 20.53 3.39
N SER A 215 11.55 21.27 4.49
CA SER A 215 12.57 22.18 5.02
C SER A 215 13.27 21.69 6.30
N ALA A 216 12.99 20.48 6.79
CA ALA A 216 13.69 19.99 7.98
C ALA A 216 15.15 19.67 7.64
N GLU A 217 16.09 20.06 8.49
CA GLU A 217 17.53 19.97 8.15
C GLU A 217 18.25 18.83 8.87
N ASN A 218 17.64 18.29 9.93
CA ASN A 218 18.25 17.39 10.91
C ASN A 218 17.78 15.93 10.82
N VAL A 219 17.06 15.56 9.76
CA VAL A 219 16.51 14.21 9.56
C VAL A 219 16.56 13.84 8.07
N ASN A 220 16.71 12.57 7.74
CA ASN A 220 16.47 12.07 6.39
C ASN A 220 14.98 11.75 6.25
N VAL A 221 14.31 12.27 5.23
CA VAL A 221 12.88 12.03 4.99
C VAL A 221 12.74 11.25 3.70
N VAL A 222 12.11 10.08 3.81
CA VAL A 222 11.94 9.14 2.70
C VAL A 222 10.45 8.80 2.58
N PRO A 223 9.65 9.61 1.87
CA PRO A 223 8.30 9.21 1.49
C PRO A 223 8.36 8.03 0.50
N VAL A 224 7.53 7.02 0.73
CA VAL A 224 7.47 5.78 -0.06
C VAL A 224 6.00 5.41 -0.28
N PHE A 225 5.66 5.16 -1.54
CA PHE A 225 4.36 4.68 -1.99
C PHE A 225 4.51 3.27 -2.55
N PHE A 226 4.04 2.26 -1.82
CA PHE A 226 4.12 0.87 -2.22
C PHE A 226 3.04 0.52 -3.23
N ASN A 227 3.34 -0.41 -4.15
CA ASN A 227 2.37 -1.00 -5.07
C ASN A 227 2.19 -2.48 -4.72
N PHE A 228 1.13 -3.10 -5.23
CA PHE A 228 0.83 -4.52 -4.98
C PHE A 228 0.74 -4.88 -3.48
N GLU A 229 0.24 -3.97 -2.65
CA GLU A 229 -0.08 -4.27 -1.24
C GLU A 229 -1.19 -5.33 -1.21
N GLU A 230 -2.23 -5.07 -1.98
CA GLU A 230 -3.49 -5.81 -2.08
C GLU A 230 -3.32 -7.21 -2.67
N MET A 231 -2.17 -7.46 -3.29
CA MET A 231 -1.81 -8.73 -3.91
C MET A 231 -0.79 -9.52 -3.06
N GLY A 232 -0.42 -9.00 -1.88
CA GLY A 232 0.46 -9.70 -0.94
C GLY A 232 1.72 -8.93 -0.53
N LEU A 233 1.62 -7.61 -0.35
CA LEU A 233 2.72 -6.76 0.15
C LEU A 233 3.97 -6.78 -0.74
N PHE A 234 3.81 -6.98 -2.05
CA PHE A 234 4.95 -7.20 -2.94
C PHE A 234 5.82 -5.96 -3.12
N GLY A 235 5.23 -4.76 -3.13
CA GLY A 235 5.97 -3.52 -3.24
C GLY A 235 6.90 -3.26 -2.05
N SER A 236 6.36 -3.35 -0.82
CA SER A 236 7.16 -3.19 0.40
C SER A 236 8.17 -4.32 0.58
N LEU A 237 7.85 -5.56 0.19
CA LEU A 237 8.81 -6.66 0.19
C LEU A 237 9.96 -6.42 -0.80
N ALA A 238 9.67 -5.92 -2.00
CA ALA A 238 10.69 -5.60 -3.00
C ALA A 238 11.57 -4.45 -2.52
N PHE A 239 10.95 -3.38 -2.02
CA PHE A 239 11.64 -2.20 -1.51
C PHE A 239 12.60 -2.55 -0.36
N THR A 240 12.11 -3.27 0.66
CA THR A 240 12.92 -3.65 1.82
C THR A 240 14.07 -4.60 1.43
N ARG A 241 13.85 -5.57 0.54
CA ARG A 241 14.92 -6.43 0.02
C ARG A 241 15.97 -5.66 -0.76
N ARG A 242 15.54 -4.72 -1.61
CA ARG A 242 16.43 -3.94 -2.46
C ARG A 242 17.29 -2.97 -1.66
N PHE A 243 16.72 -2.29 -0.66
CA PHE A 243 17.39 -1.17 -0.02
C PHE A 243 17.77 -1.37 1.44
N LEU A 244 17.03 -2.18 2.20
CA LEU A 244 17.14 -2.26 3.67
C LEU A 244 17.64 -3.61 4.19
N GLY A 245 17.66 -4.64 3.35
CA GLY A 245 18.13 -5.98 3.70
C GLY A 245 19.64 -6.05 3.88
N LYS A 246 20.14 -7.15 4.45
CA LYS A 246 21.59 -7.41 4.64
C LYS A 246 22.40 -7.29 3.33
N LEU A 247 21.78 -7.62 2.20
CA LEU A 247 22.34 -7.53 0.86
C LEU A 247 21.75 -6.36 0.05
N GLY A 248 21.02 -5.46 0.71
CA GLY A 248 20.43 -4.29 0.08
C GLY A 248 21.50 -3.29 -0.33
N SER A 249 21.20 -2.48 -1.35
CA SER A 249 22.12 -1.47 -1.87
C SER A 249 22.14 -0.16 -1.06
N GLY A 250 21.33 -0.07 0.02
CA GLY A 250 21.01 1.20 0.66
C GLY A 250 20.06 2.06 -0.19
N ILE A 251 19.34 2.98 0.45
CA ILE A 251 18.53 3.97 -0.29
C ILE A 251 19.50 4.97 -0.95
N PRO A 252 19.37 5.25 -2.26
CA PRO A 252 20.26 6.13 -2.99
C PRO A 252 20.51 7.46 -2.27
N GLY A 253 21.79 7.83 -2.14
CA GLY A 253 22.20 9.10 -1.54
C GLY A 253 21.97 9.23 -0.04
N THR A 254 21.55 8.17 0.65
CA THR A 254 21.37 8.19 2.12
C THR A 254 22.13 7.05 2.78
N ASN A 255 22.72 7.35 3.95
CA ASN A 255 23.26 6.34 4.84
C ASN A 255 22.25 6.13 5.98
N LEU A 256 21.60 4.97 6.01
CA LEU A 256 20.59 4.65 7.01
C LEU A 256 21.18 3.78 8.10
N ASP A 257 21.04 4.22 9.35
CA ASP A 257 21.24 3.38 10.52
C ASP A 257 19.88 2.80 10.94
N PRO A 258 19.66 1.47 10.87
CA PRO A 258 18.40 0.85 11.31
C PRO A 258 18.02 1.16 12.76
N GLY A 259 18.99 1.44 13.65
CA GLY A 259 18.73 1.84 15.03
C GLY A 259 18.12 3.24 15.17
N ARG A 260 18.34 4.10 14.16
CA ARG A 260 17.91 5.50 14.08
C ARG A 260 16.97 5.77 12.90
N ALA A 261 16.44 4.71 12.28
CA ALA A 261 15.50 4.79 11.18
C ALA A 261 14.13 4.23 11.59
N PHE A 262 13.08 5.00 11.34
CA PHE A 262 11.72 4.70 11.77
C PHE A 262 10.78 4.71 10.56
N MET A 263 9.97 3.67 10.42
CA MET A 263 8.96 3.60 9.37
C MET A 263 7.57 3.85 9.95
N VAL A 264 6.85 4.79 9.35
CA VAL A 264 5.47 5.14 9.71
C VAL A 264 4.60 4.95 8.48
N ASN A 265 3.71 3.97 8.54
CA ASN A 265 2.77 3.65 7.47
C ASN A 265 1.40 4.27 7.74
N PHE A 266 0.74 4.74 6.69
CA PHE A 266 -0.62 5.26 6.72
C PHE A 266 -1.50 4.39 5.82
N ASP A 267 -2.55 3.84 6.40
CA ASP A 267 -3.43 2.90 5.72
C ASP A 267 -4.84 3.09 6.25
N CYS A 268 -5.76 3.53 5.39
CA CYS A 268 -7.15 3.80 5.74
C CYS A 268 -7.30 4.81 6.89
N VAL A 269 -6.78 6.03 6.66
CA VAL A 269 -6.69 7.09 7.67
C VAL A 269 -7.66 8.25 7.43
N GLY A 270 -8.41 8.21 6.34
CA GLY A 270 -9.31 9.26 5.89
C GLY A 270 -10.74 9.15 6.41
N ARG A 271 -11.12 8.02 7.04
CA ARG A 271 -12.48 7.78 7.55
C ARG A 271 -12.49 7.16 8.94
N GLY A 272 -13.60 7.33 9.65
CA GLY A 272 -13.80 6.81 11.00
C GLY A 272 -13.36 7.77 12.12
N LYS A 273 -13.75 7.47 13.35
CA LYS A 273 -13.55 8.36 14.51
C LYS A 273 -12.34 8.04 15.36
N ARG A 274 -11.89 6.78 15.38
CA ARG A 274 -10.84 6.28 16.28
C ARG A 274 -9.58 5.98 15.47
N ILE A 275 -8.45 6.40 16.00
CA ILE A 275 -7.13 6.13 15.41
C ILE A 275 -6.49 4.96 16.16
N TYR A 276 -6.02 3.99 15.38
CA TYR A 276 -5.32 2.80 15.84
C TYR A 276 -3.89 2.80 15.30
N ILE A 277 -2.96 2.30 16.12
CA ILE A 277 -1.59 2.02 15.70
C ILE A 277 -1.21 0.56 16.01
N SER A 278 -0.47 -0.06 15.10
CA SER A 278 0.09 -1.42 15.27
C SER A 278 1.52 -1.48 14.77
N GLY A 279 2.38 -2.25 15.45
CA GLY A 279 3.79 -2.41 15.06
C GLY A 279 4.76 -2.49 16.24
N ASP A 280 5.95 -1.90 16.09
CA ASP A 280 6.99 -1.87 17.11
C ASP A 280 6.50 -1.20 18.41
N LYS A 281 6.68 -1.89 19.54
CA LYS A 281 6.19 -1.42 20.85
C LYS A 281 6.81 -0.08 21.26
N GLY A 282 8.12 0.07 21.08
CA GLY A 282 8.82 1.29 21.48
C GLY A 282 8.38 2.49 20.65
N LEU A 283 8.27 2.30 19.33
CA LEU A 283 7.77 3.34 18.42
C LEU A 283 6.30 3.69 18.71
N CYS A 284 5.45 2.70 19.02
CA CYS A 284 4.08 2.98 19.44
C CYS A 284 4.03 3.84 20.70
N GLU A 285 4.86 3.57 21.72
CA GLU A 285 4.92 4.41 22.92
C GLU A 285 5.39 5.84 22.60
N MET A 286 6.37 6.00 21.70
CA MET A 286 6.80 7.33 21.26
C MET A 286 5.65 8.10 20.62
N ILE A 287 4.87 7.45 19.75
CA ILE A 287 3.69 8.05 19.12
C ILE A 287 2.64 8.44 20.15
N LEU A 288 2.27 7.53 21.06
CA LEU A 288 1.27 7.80 22.10
C LEU A 288 1.68 8.92 23.06
N ASN A 289 2.97 9.23 23.15
CA ASN A 289 3.48 10.31 23.97
C ASN A 289 3.42 11.69 23.31
N THR A 290 3.20 11.76 21.99
CA THR A 290 2.96 13.04 21.28
C THR A 290 1.69 13.72 21.80
N SER A 291 1.66 15.04 21.72
CA SER A 291 0.52 15.85 22.17
C SER A 291 -0.70 15.66 21.25
N ALA A 292 -0.49 15.63 19.93
CA ALA A 292 -1.53 15.29 18.96
C ALA A 292 -2.16 13.91 19.22
N ALA A 293 -1.35 12.86 19.46
CA ALA A 293 -1.91 11.52 19.69
C ALA A 293 -2.76 11.45 20.97
N LYS A 294 -2.34 12.16 22.04
CA LYS A 294 -3.10 12.28 23.29
C LYS A 294 -4.41 13.03 23.08
N ALA A 295 -4.38 14.15 22.35
CA ALA A 295 -5.57 14.95 22.05
C ALA A 295 -6.60 14.17 21.22
N LEU A 296 -6.13 13.35 20.27
CA LEU A 296 -6.98 12.55 19.38
C LEU A 296 -7.36 11.17 19.96
N GLY A 297 -6.86 10.83 21.16
CA GLY A 297 -7.17 9.56 21.81
C GLY A 297 -6.68 8.33 21.02
N VAL A 298 -5.51 8.42 20.40
CA VAL A 298 -4.89 7.31 19.65
C VAL A 298 -4.72 6.10 20.56
N SER A 299 -5.00 4.91 20.04
CA SER A 299 -4.90 3.66 20.80
C SER A 299 -4.08 2.60 20.07
N LYS A 300 -3.42 1.73 20.84
CA LYS A 300 -2.72 0.56 20.29
C LYS A 300 -3.72 -0.54 19.93
N THR A 301 -3.44 -1.25 18.86
CA THR A 301 -4.12 -2.51 18.52
C THR A 301 -3.10 -3.64 18.37
N TRP A 302 -3.53 -4.86 18.69
CA TRP A 302 -2.65 -6.03 18.72
C TRP A 302 -2.14 -6.42 17.32
N SER A 303 -2.96 -6.21 16.31
CA SER A 303 -2.64 -6.49 14.93
C SER A 303 -3.29 -5.44 14.04
N TYR A 304 -2.66 -5.16 12.92
CA TYR A 304 -3.21 -4.53 11.73
C TYR A 304 -2.26 -4.93 10.60
N PRO A 305 -2.62 -5.81 9.66
CA PRO A 305 -1.69 -6.23 8.61
C PRO A 305 -1.57 -5.15 7.53
N SER A 306 -0.35 -4.66 7.28
CA SER A 306 -0.08 -3.66 6.24
C SER A 306 1.44 -3.65 5.91
N ASP A 307 1.89 -2.76 5.02
CA ASP A 307 3.28 -2.71 4.49
C ASP A 307 4.38 -2.64 5.55
N HIS A 308 4.12 -2.03 6.70
CA HIS A 308 5.06 -1.98 7.82
C HIS A 308 5.54 -3.37 8.29
N LEU A 309 4.79 -4.44 8.01
CA LEU A 309 5.18 -5.82 8.34
C LEU A 309 6.43 -6.29 7.58
N MET A 310 6.76 -5.69 6.44
CA MET A 310 7.99 -6.00 5.70
C MET A 310 9.24 -5.40 6.33
N PHE A 311 9.09 -4.43 7.21
CA PHE A 311 10.17 -3.79 7.96
C PHE A 311 10.48 -4.57 9.24
N ARG A 312 11.14 -5.72 9.05
CA ARG A 312 11.54 -6.61 10.13
C ARG A 312 12.71 -6.05 10.94
N ARG A 313 12.95 -6.60 12.13
CA ARG A 313 14.12 -6.27 12.96
C ARG A 313 15.42 -6.30 12.11
N PRO A 314 16.33 -5.33 12.30
CA PRO A 314 16.38 -4.32 13.36
C PRO A 314 15.52 -3.06 13.14
N TRP A 315 14.80 -2.95 12.02
CA TRP A 315 13.97 -1.79 11.71
C TRP A 315 12.78 -1.66 12.67
N LYS A 316 12.42 -0.42 13.01
CA LYS A 316 11.24 -0.07 13.81
C LYS A 316 10.16 0.47 12.88
N ALA A 317 9.00 -0.15 12.89
CA ALA A 317 7.91 0.19 11.98
C ALA A 317 6.55 0.14 12.66
N VAL A 318 5.64 1.01 12.25
CA VAL A 318 4.28 1.14 12.76
C VAL A 318 3.33 1.51 11.63
N SER A 319 2.08 1.08 11.70
CA SER A 319 1.02 1.52 10.80
C SER A 319 -0.11 2.17 11.57
N PHE A 320 -0.62 3.26 11.02
CA PHE A 320 -1.88 3.88 11.39
C PHE A 320 -3.03 3.23 10.64
N ALA A 321 -4.19 3.19 11.30
CA ALA A 321 -5.49 2.90 10.71
C ALA A 321 -6.58 3.69 11.44
N ARG A 322 -7.67 4.02 10.74
CA ARG A 322 -8.80 4.76 11.33
C ARG A 322 -10.12 4.04 11.06
N ALA A 323 -10.97 3.96 12.09
CA ALA A 323 -12.26 3.26 12.02
C ALA A 323 -13.28 3.87 13.00
N ASP A 324 -14.58 3.64 12.79
CA ASP A 324 -15.64 4.14 13.68
C ASP A 324 -15.69 3.37 15.01
N ARG A 325 -15.44 2.05 14.94
CA ARG A 325 -15.29 1.15 16.09
C ARG A 325 -13.93 0.46 16.01
N TYR A 326 -13.85 -0.77 16.51
CA TYR A 326 -12.65 -1.58 16.38
C TYR A 326 -12.42 -1.95 14.91
N TRP A 327 -11.22 -1.67 14.41
CA TRP A 327 -10.88 -1.78 12.98
C TRP A 327 -11.23 -3.15 12.37
N MET A 328 -11.05 -4.27 13.08
CA MET A 328 -11.38 -5.61 12.57
C MET A 328 -12.88 -5.82 12.29
N LEU A 329 -13.74 -4.98 12.89
CA LEU A 329 -15.20 -5.14 12.85
C LEU A 329 -15.90 -4.06 12.04
N ASP A 330 -15.20 -2.98 11.64
CA ASP A 330 -15.86 -1.75 11.20
C ASP A 330 -15.10 -1.01 10.09
N LEU A 331 -14.76 -1.78 9.06
CA LEU A 331 -14.16 -1.33 7.81
C LEU A 331 -15.01 -1.78 6.62
N SER A 332 -16.34 -1.74 6.78
CA SER A 332 -17.28 -2.30 5.79
C SER A 332 -17.25 -1.60 4.42
N TRP A 333 -16.68 -0.39 4.35
CA TRP A 333 -16.45 0.32 3.09
C TRP A 333 -15.15 -0.08 2.41
N ILE A 334 -14.14 -0.54 3.15
CA ILE A 334 -12.88 -1.02 2.59
C ILE A 334 -13.18 -2.22 1.68
N HIS A 335 -12.40 -2.33 0.61
CA HIS A 335 -12.63 -3.30 -0.45
C HIS A 335 -14.07 -3.29 -0.98
N SER A 336 -14.65 -2.09 -1.17
CA SER A 336 -15.99 -1.95 -1.76
C SER A 336 -16.09 -0.77 -2.71
N ALA A 337 -17.11 -0.78 -3.57
CA ALA A 337 -17.42 0.36 -4.43
C ALA A 337 -17.84 1.63 -3.64
N ALA A 338 -18.11 1.49 -2.33
CA ALA A 338 -18.43 2.61 -1.47
C ALA A 338 -17.18 3.34 -0.94
N ASP A 339 -15.98 2.83 -1.24
CA ASP A 339 -14.71 3.48 -0.92
C ASP A 339 -14.33 4.54 -1.96
N VAL A 340 -15.04 5.66 -1.88
CA VAL A 340 -15.01 6.75 -2.85
C VAL A 340 -14.32 7.99 -2.26
N PRO A 341 -13.63 8.81 -3.07
CA PRO A 341 -12.88 9.97 -2.58
C PRO A 341 -13.77 10.99 -1.84
N GLU A 342 -15.04 11.12 -2.20
CA GLU A 342 -15.98 12.07 -1.58
C GLU A 342 -16.27 11.75 -0.10
N LYS A 343 -15.98 10.53 0.35
CA LYS A 343 -16.15 10.12 1.74
C LYS A 343 -14.89 10.27 2.57
N VAL A 344 -13.76 10.59 1.96
CA VAL A 344 -12.50 10.84 2.66
C VAL A 344 -12.55 12.23 3.29
N ASN A 345 -12.24 12.32 4.57
CA ASN A 345 -12.08 13.59 5.25
C ASN A 345 -10.59 13.97 5.29
N LEU A 346 -10.22 15.05 4.59
CA LEU A 346 -8.84 15.53 4.56
C LEU A 346 -8.37 16.12 5.89
N ASP A 347 -9.27 16.52 6.80
CA ASP A 347 -8.87 16.89 8.16
C ASP A 347 -8.37 15.67 8.94
N TYR A 348 -8.98 14.49 8.72
CA TYR A 348 -8.52 13.25 9.33
C TYR A 348 -7.13 12.83 8.82
N VAL A 349 -6.87 13.06 7.54
CA VAL A 349 -5.55 12.89 6.93
C VAL A 349 -4.52 13.84 7.56
N ARG A 350 -4.88 15.11 7.80
CA ARG A 350 -4.01 16.09 8.46
C ARG A 350 -3.71 15.73 9.92
N GLU A 351 -4.71 15.25 10.65
CA GLU A 351 -4.56 14.83 12.05
C GLU A 351 -3.52 13.71 12.22
N VAL A 352 -3.53 12.68 11.36
CA VAL A 352 -2.51 11.62 11.42
C VAL A 352 -1.13 12.12 10.97
N ALA A 353 -1.09 13.06 10.02
CA ALA A 353 0.15 13.72 9.64
C ALA A 353 0.75 14.54 10.79
N ASP A 354 -0.08 15.28 11.56
CA ASP A 354 0.35 16.04 12.74
C ASP A 354 1.05 15.14 13.77
N ILE A 355 0.47 13.97 14.05
CA ILE A 355 1.07 12.97 14.95
C ILE A 355 2.46 12.53 14.43
N ALA A 356 2.58 12.24 13.13
CA ALA A 356 3.84 11.82 12.54
C ALA A 356 4.89 12.94 12.55
N LEU A 357 4.50 14.19 12.35
CA LEU A 357 5.39 15.35 12.44
C LEU A 357 5.92 15.56 13.86
N GLU A 358 5.07 15.43 14.88
CA GLU A 358 5.51 15.48 16.29
C GLU A 358 6.47 14.33 16.65
N LEU A 359 6.21 13.12 16.11
CA LEU A 359 7.14 12.00 16.24
C LEU A 359 8.49 12.33 15.61
N VAL A 360 8.53 12.90 14.40
CA VAL A 360 9.78 13.31 13.74
C VAL A 360 10.52 14.35 14.57
N GLY A 361 9.79 15.33 15.12
CA GLY A 361 10.35 16.30 16.06
C GLY A 361 11.00 15.64 17.28
N SER A 362 10.35 14.62 17.85
CA SER A 362 10.91 13.83 18.96
C SER A 362 12.15 13.04 18.55
N ILE A 363 12.15 12.43 17.36
CA ILE A 363 13.28 11.66 16.82
C ILE A 363 14.51 12.52 16.63
N THR A 364 14.34 13.75 16.18
CA THR A 364 15.48 14.66 15.96
C THR A 364 16.14 15.20 17.22
N LYS A 365 15.51 15.01 18.39
CA LYS A 365 16.04 15.42 19.70
C LYS A 365 16.77 14.28 20.44
N MET A 366 16.74 13.06 19.90
CA MET A 366 17.46 11.88 20.39
C MET A 366 18.87 11.83 19.82
#